data_AF-A0A0J7XGP2-F1
#
_entry.id   AF-A0A0J7XGP2-F1
#
_cell.length_a   1.000
_cell.length_b   1.000
_cell.length_c   1.000
_cell.angle_alpha   90.00
_cell.angle_beta   90.00
_cell.angle_gamma   90.00
#
_symmetry.space_group_name_H-M   'P 1'
#
loop_
_entity.id
_entity.type
_entity.pdbx_description
1 polymer ?
#
loop_
_entity_poly.entity_id
_entity_poly.type
_entity_poly.pdbx_seq_one_letter_code
_entity_poly.pdbx_strand_id
1 'polypeptide(L)'
;MRAEAATVASAYRYAPLHQTVIAGTAGEAIHALDGILGHESSADITALHTDGGGVSDIVFAVMHLLGLDFEPRIPRLSDRQLYGFEPARRYGRLAPLFGRRLGRDLIVSHWAEIAEVIAAMRDRTVTPSLILG
;
A
#
# COMPACT_ATOMS: atom_id res chain seq x y z
N MET A 1 -6.68 -40.71 -33.21
CA MET A 1 -7.71 -39.66 -33.40
C MET A 1 -7.40 -38.56 -32.40
N ARG A 2 -7.10 -37.36 -32.92
CA ARG A 2 -6.50 -36.23 -32.19
C ARG A 2 -7.45 -35.67 -31.12
N ALA A 3 -6.91 -35.34 -29.95
CA ALA A 3 -7.49 -34.34 -29.05
C ALA A 3 -6.70 -33.05 -29.27
N GLU A 4 -7.34 -32.10 -29.94
CA GLU A 4 -6.87 -30.73 -30.14
C GLU A 4 -7.21 -29.95 -28.87
N ALA A 5 -6.24 -29.82 -27.96
CA ALA A 5 -6.33 -28.83 -26.89
C ALA A 5 -6.06 -27.47 -27.54
N ALA A 6 -7.13 -26.76 -27.87
CA ALA A 6 -7.07 -25.41 -28.39
C ALA A 6 -6.24 -24.54 -27.43
N THR A 7 -5.06 -24.14 -27.89
CA THR A 7 -4.29 -23.06 -27.31
C THR A 7 -5.11 -21.80 -27.46
N VAL A 8 -5.82 -21.39 -26.40
CA VAL A 8 -6.39 -20.05 -26.34
C VAL A 8 -5.21 -19.09 -26.18
N ALA A 9 -4.89 -18.38 -27.25
CA ALA A 9 -3.91 -17.33 -27.27
C ALA A 9 -4.33 -16.18 -26.33
N SER A 10 -3.61 -16.07 -25.21
CA SER A 10 -3.06 -14.83 -24.63
C SER A 10 -3.77 -13.52 -24.96
N ALA A 11 -4.48 -12.95 -23.97
CA ALA A 11 -4.68 -11.50 -23.90
C ALA A 11 -4.24 -10.88 -22.56
N TYR A 12 -4.01 -11.67 -21.51
CA TYR A 12 -3.42 -11.21 -20.26
C TYR A 12 -2.59 -12.33 -19.63
N ARG A 13 -1.26 -12.23 -19.72
CA ARG A 13 -0.34 -13.14 -19.01
C ARG A 13 -0.03 -12.53 -17.65
N TYR A 14 -0.82 -12.91 -16.64
CA TYR A 14 -0.52 -12.62 -15.24
C TYR A 14 -0.06 -13.91 -14.55
N ALA A 15 1.05 -13.85 -13.83
CA ALA A 15 1.47 -14.89 -12.91
C ALA A 15 1.30 -14.38 -11.47
N PRO A 16 0.80 -15.20 -10.54
CA PRO A 16 0.70 -14.78 -9.14
C PRO A 16 2.11 -14.55 -8.58
N LEU A 17 2.34 -13.36 -8.02
CA LEU A 17 3.59 -13.03 -7.32
C LEU A 17 3.59 -13.62 -5.90
N HIS A 18 2.46 -13.50 -5.21
CA HIS A 18 2.26 -13.92 -3.84
C HIS A 18 0.80 -14.32 -3.62
N GLN A 19 0.55 -15.33 -2.78
CA GLN A 19 -0.79 -15.77 -2.42
C GLN A 19 -0.83 -16.10 -0.93
N THR A 20 -1.81 -15.53 -0.23
CA THR A 20 -2.05 -15.77 1.19
C THR A 20 -3.56 -15.74 1.46
N VAL A 21 -4.00 -16.46 2.50
CA VAL A 21 -5.40 -16.48 2.94
C VAL A 21 -5.54 -15.52 4.12
N ILE A 22 -6.47 -14.58 4.01
CA ILE A 22 -6.70 -13.54 5.02
C ILE A 22 -8.17 -13.54 5.45
N ALA A 23 -8.45 -12.98 6.63
CA ALA A 23 -9.83 -12.76 7.06
C ALA A 23 -10.51 -11.72 6.15
N GLY A 24 -11.83 -11.83 5.95
CA GLY A 24 -12.58 -10.89 5.10
C GLY A 24 -12.61 -9.43 5.60
N THR A 25 -12.13 -9.18 6.83
CA THR A 25 -11.98 -7.84 7.41
C THR A 25 -10.53 -7.34 7.41
N ALA A 26 -9.57 -8.16 6.98
CA ALA A 26 -8.16 -7.79 6.96
C ALA A 26 -7.87 -6.84 5.79
N GLY A 27 -6.94 -5.91 6.00
CA GLY A 27 -6.53 -4.96 4.97
C GLY A 27 -5.71 -5.65 3.88
N GLU A 28 -6.31 -5.93 2.72
CA GLU A 28 -5.66 -6.62 1.60
C GLU A 28 -4.33 -5.98 1.18
N ALA A 29 -4.26 -4.64 1.14
CA ALA A 29 -3.06 -3.90 0.76
C ALA A 29 -1.88 -4.12 1.72
N ILE A 30 -2.14 -4.40 3.00
CA ILE A 30 -1.10 -4.71 3.98
C ILE A 30 -0.46 -6.06 3.63
N HIS A 31 -1.29 -7.07 3.35
CA HIS A 31 -0.82 -8.40 2.97
C HIS A 31 -0.19 -8.43 1.57
N ALA A 32 -0.63 -7.56 0.65
CA ALA A 32 0.06 -7.38 -0.63
C ALA A 32 1.51 -6.89 -0.43
N LEU A 33 1.76 -6.05 0.57
CA LEU A 33 3.10 -5.57 0.88
C LEU A 33 4.03 -6.69 1.38
N ASP A 34 3.52 -7.71 2.08
CA ASP A 34 4.30 -8.91 2.42
C ASP A 34 4.82 -9.60 1.16
N GLY A 35 3.97 -9.71 0.14
CA GLY A 35 4.33 -10.30 -1.15
C GLY A 35 5.34 -9.47 -1.94
N ILE A 36 5.20 -8.14 -1.93
CA ILE A 36 6.13 -7.23 -2.61
C ILE A 36 7.51 -7.30 -1.96
N LEU A 37 7.58 -7.25 -0.64
CA LEU A 37 8.87 -7.29 0.04
C LEU A 37 9.46 -8.70 0.03
N GLY A 38 8.64 -9.74 0.18
CA GLY A 38 9.09 -11.13 0.39
C GLY A 38 9.19 -12.03 -0.84
N HIS A 39 8.99 -11.53 -2.07
CA HIS A 39 9.08 -12.40 -3.25
C HIS A 39 10.51 -12.83 -3.59
N GLU A 40 10.67 -14.06 -4.09
CA GLU A 40 11.95 -14.58 -4.60
C GLU A 40 12.09 -14.43 -6.12
N SER A 41 11.12 -13.77 -6.78
CA SER A 41 11.17 -13.54 -8.21
C SER A 41 12.27 -12.52 -8.58
N SER A 42 12.74 -12.58 -9.83
CA SER A 42 13.63 -11.55 -10.39
C SER A 42 12.88 -10.30 -10.89
N ALA A 43 11.58 -10.16 -10.59
CA ALA A 43 10.80 -9.01 -10.99
C ALA A 43 11.22 -7.78 -10.17
N ASP A 44 11.33 -6.64 -10.83
CA ASP A 44 11.51 -5.35 -10.18
C ASP A 44 10.13 -4.74 -9.91
N ILE A 45 9.65 -4.91 -8.67
CA ILE A 45 8.34 -4.41 -8.27
C ILE A 45 8.50 -3.03 -7.64
N THR A 46 8.05 -2.01 -8.37
CA THR A 46 8.16 -0.61 -7.93
C THR A 46 6.85 -0.03 -7.40
N ALA A 47 5.71 -0.62 -7.77
CA ALA A 47 4.39 -0.08 -7.46
C ALA A 47 3.36 -1.13 -7.06
N LEU A 48 2.45 -0.75 -6.15
CA LEU A 48 1.26 -1.51 -5.78
C LEU A 48 0.01 -0.77 -6.23
N HIS A 49 -0.79 -1.45 -7.04
CA HIS A 49 -2.10 -0.97 -7.47
C HIS A 49 -3.18 -1.74 -6.72
N THR A 50 -4.17 -1.03 -6.19
CA THR A 50 -5.35 -1.64 -5.56
C THR A 50 -6.62 -1.04 -6.11
N ASP A 51 -7.72 -1.78 -5.99
CA ASP A 51 -9.04 -1.19 -6.21
C ASP A 51 -9.46 -0.31 -5.02
N GLY A 52 -10.72 0.14 -5.02
CA GLY A 52 -11.23 1.03 -3.98
C GLY A 52 -11.32 0.38 -2.59
N GLY A 53 -11.39 -0.96 -2.51
CA GLY A 53 -11.41 -1.69 -1.24
C GLY A 53 -10.02 -1.76 -0.59
N GLY A 54 -8.95 -1.72 -1.39
CA GLY A 54 -7.56 -1.77 -0.90
C GLY A 54 -6.95 -0.43 -0.50
N VAL A 55 -7.70 0.67 -0.52
CA VAL A 55 -7.16 2.00 -0.13
C VAL A 55 -6.77 2.01 1.35
N SER A 56 -5.50 2.28 1.65
CA SER A 56 -4.97 2.30 3.03
C SER A 56 -3.96 3.43 3.25
N ASP A 57 -4.24 4.29 4.24
CA ASP A 57 -3.36 5.44 4.56
C ASP A 57 -2.02 4.98 5.16
N ILE A 58 -2.03 3.88 5.93
CA ILE A 58 -0.79 3.34 6.52
C ILE A 58 0.08 2.69 5.47
N VAL A 59 -0.51 1.98 4.49
CA VAL A 59 0.23 1.41 3.36
C VAL A 59 0.81 2.53 2.49
N PHE A 60 0.05 3.61 2.24
CA PHE A 60 0.55 4.79 1.55
C PHE A 60 1.81 5.36 2.20
N ALA A 61 1.78 5.55 3.53
CA ALA A 61 2.92 6.06 4.27
C ALA A 61 4.12 5.11 4.24
N VAL A 62 3.91 3.82 4.50
CA VAL A 62 4.97 2.81 4.55
C VAL A 62 5.63 2.60 3.19
N MET A 63 4.84 2.49 2.11
CA MET A 63 5.38 2.36 0.76
C MET A 63 6.23 3.57 0.37
N HIS A 64 5.76 4.78 0.69
CA HIS A 64 6.55 5.99 0.45
C HIS A 64 7.90 5.97 1.18
N LEU A 65 7.93 5.55 2.45
CA LEU A 65 9.16 5.44 3.24
C LEU A 65 10.09 4.32 2.72
N LEU A 66 9.53 3.26 2.15
CA LEU A 66 10.29 2.19 1.51
C LEU A 66 10.86 2.60 0.15
N GLY A 67 10.32 3.63 -0.49
CA GLY A 67 10.68 4.07 -1.84
C GLY A 67 9.87 3.38 -2.95
N LEU A 68 8.65 2.93 -2.63
CA LEU A 68 7.72 2.25 -3.53
C LEU A 68 6.49 3.13 -3.78
N ASP A 69 5.89 3.00 -4.96
CA ASP A 69 4.71 3.75 -5.34
C ASP A 69 3.44 3.01 -4.91
N PHE A 70 2.60 3.65 -4.11
CA PHE A 70 1.26 3.16 -3.84
C PHE A 70 0.27 3.90 -4.72
N GLU A 71 -0.33 3.18 -5.68
CA GLU A 71 -1.23 3.71 -6.70
C GLU A 71 -2.65 3.15 -6.54
N PRO A 72 -3.33 3.41 -5.41
CA PRO A 72 -4.68 2.89 -5.20
C PRO A 72 -5.69 3.66 -6.06
N ARG A 73 -6.71 2.96 -6.55
CA ARG A 73 -7.89 3.61 -7.14
C ARG A 73 -8.73 4.22 -6.02
N ILE A 74 -8.54 5.51 -5.73
CA ILE A 74 -9.31 6.23 -4.70
C ILE A 74 -10.73 6.49 -5.20
N PRO A 75 -11.78 5.80 -4.68
CA PRO A 75 -13.14 6.08 -5.06
C PRO A 75 -13.63 7.37 -4.37
N ARG A 76 -14.46 8.16 -5.05
CA ARG A 76 -15.16 9.34 -4.50
C ARG A 76 -14.25 10.20 -3.61
N LEU A 77 -13.34 10.95 -4.23
CA LEU A 77 -12.38 11.81 -3.51
C LEU A 77 -13.07 12.77 -2.51
N SER A 78 -14.32 13.17 -2.78
CA SER A 78 -15.16 13.97 -1.88
C SER A 78 -15.42 13.33 -0.51
N ASP A 79 -15.38 12.00 -0.44
CA ASP A 79 -15.66 11.23 0.77
C ASP A 79 -14.38 11.01 1.60
N ARG A 80 -13.21 11.37 1.05
CA ARG A 80 -11.90 11.23 1.70
C ARG A 80 -11.57 12.53 2.43
N GLN A 81 -10.98 12.36 3.61
CA GLN A 81 -10.40 13.45 4.39
C GLN A 81 -8.89 13.42 4.19
N LEU A 82 -8.34 14.45 3.55
CA LEU A 82 -6.91 14.67 3.44
C LEU A 82 -6.35 15.14 4.78
N TYR A 83 -5.09 14.81 5.02
CA TYR A 83 -4.36 15.21 6.21
C TYR A 83 -3.23 16.18 5.85
N GLY A 84 -3.04 17.19 6.69
CA GLY A 84 -2.04 18.22 6.49
C GLY A 84 -1.42 18.67 7.81
N PHE A 85 -0.24 19.29 7.73
CA PHE A 85 0.43 19.88 8.91
C PHE A 85 -0.11 21.26 9.28
N GLU A 86 -0.75 21.96 8.34
CA GLU A 86 -1.32 23.28 8.56
C GLU A 86 -2.84 23.20 8.81
N PRO A 87 -3.46 24.24 9.41
CA PRO A 87 -4.91 24.32 9.46
C PRO A 87 -5.56 24.29 8.07
N ALA A 88 -6.71 23.63 7.91
CA ALA A 88 -7.40 23.45 6.63
C ALA A 88 -7.53 24.74 5.77
N ARG A 89 -7.81 25.88 6.42
CA ARG A 89 -7.89 27.21 5.79
C ARG A 89 -6.64 27.62 5.01
N ARG A 90 -5.47 27.05 5.32
CA ARG A 90 -4.20 27.35 4.65
C ARG A 90 -4.11 26.71 3.26
N TYR A 91 -4.96 25.74 2.95
CA TYR A 91 -4.99 25.02 1.67
C TYR A 91 -5.99 25.61 0.65
N GLY A 92 -6.54 26.80 0.90
CA GLY A 92 -7.36 27.53 -0.06
C GLY A 92 -8.60 26.75 -0.54
N ARG A 93 -8.75 26.57 -1.85
CA ARG A 93 -9.88 25.83 -2.45
C ARG A 93 -9.94 24.36 -2.05
N LEU A 94 -8.84 23.79 -1.58
CA LEU A 94 -8.78 22.41 -1.09
C LEU A 94 -9.21 22.29 0.37
N ALA A 95 -9.39 23.40 1.11
CA ALA A 95 -9.76 23.38 2.52
C ALA A 95 -10.94 22.43 2.84
N PRO A 96 -12.00 22.30 2.02
CA PRO A 96 -13.10 21.36 2.29
C PRO A 96 -12.71 19.87 2.25
N LEU A 97 -11.58 19.53 1.63
CA LEU A 97 -11.08 18.16 1.56
C LEU A 97 -10.19 17.80 2.75
N PHE A 98 -9.73 18.78 3.55
CA PHE A 98 -8.85 18.52 4.69
C PHE A 98 -9.65 18.28 5.97
N GLY A 99 -9.35 17.16 6.62
CA GLY A 99 -9.95 16.79 7.90
C GLY A 99 -9.11 17.21 9.09
N ARG A 100 -8.61 16.22 9.81
CA ARG A 100 -7.78 16.46 10.99
C ARG A 100 -6.36 16.85 10.59
N ARG A 101 -5.73 17.67 11.43
CA ARG A 101 -4.32 18.03 11.29
C ARG A 101 -3.43 16.88 11.76
N LEU A 102 -2.31 16.67 11.07
CA LEU A 102 -1.27 15.72 11.49
C LEU A 102 -0.57 16.21 12.76
N GLY A 103 -0.31 15.28 13.68
CA GLY A 103 0.48 15.53 14.87
C GLY A 103 1.97 15.52 14.55
N ARG A 104 2.51 16.64 14.04
CA ARG A 104 3.94 16.75 13.70
C ARG A 104 4.84 16.31 14.85
N ASP A 105 4.60 16.84 16.05
CA ASP A 105 5.47 16.58 17.20
C ASP A 105 5.47 15.09 17.59
N LEU A 106 4.31 14.41 17.44
CA LEU A 106 4.18 12.98 17.66
C LEU A 106 4.97 12.15 16.62
N ILE A 107 4.92 12.56 15.35
CA ILE A 107 5.68 11.90 14.27
C ILE A 107 7.18 12.09 14.51
N VAL A 108 7.60 13.31 14.84
CA VAL A 108 9.01 13.63 15.10
C VAL A 108 9.51 12.89 16.34
N SER A 109 8.71 12.80 17.41
CA SER A 109 9.12 12.14 18.65
C SER A 109 9.30 10.63 18.49
N HIS A 110 8.70 10.01 17.46
CA HIS A 110 8.81 8.58 17.17
C HIS A 110 9.54 8.31 15.84
N TRP A 111 10.23 9.30 15.29
CA TRP A 111 10.81 9.17 13.95
C TRP A 111 11.90 8.09 13.88
N ALA A 112 12.67 7.93 14.96
CA ALA A 112 13.71 6.91 15.05
C ALA A 112 13.10 5.50 14.98
N GLU A 113 12.05 5.24 15.77
CA GLU A 113 11.35 3.97 15.82
C GLU A 113 10.66 3.67 14.48
N ILE A 114 10.05 4.67 13.85
CA ILE A 114 9.48 4.54 12.51
C ILE A 114 10.57 4.12 11.52
N ALA A 115 11.73 4.79 11.53
CA ALA A 115 12.83 4.46 10.63
C ALA A 115 13.37 3.04 10.86
N GLU A 116 13.48 2.60 12.11
CA GLU A 116 13.89 1.23 12.45
C GLU A 116 12.90 0.17 11.94
N VAL A 117 11.59 0.40 12.11
CA VAL A 117 10.56 -0.50 11.59
C VAL A 117 10.62 -0.58 10.06
N ILE A 118 10.77 0.55 9.37
CA ILE A 118 10.89 0.58 7.91
C ILE A 118 12.16 -0.14 7.44
N ALA A 119 13.28 0.05 8.14
CA ALA A 119 14.53 -0.66 7.84
C ALA A 119 14.36 -2.18 8.02
N ALA A 120 13.75 -2.62 9.12
CA ALA A 120 13.49 -4.03 9.37
C ALA A 120 12.57 -4.67 8.30
N MET A 121 11.57 -3.93 7.80
CA MET A 121 10.73 -4.37 6.67
C MET A 121 11.54 -4.48 5.38
N ARG A 122 12.38 -3.48 5.06
CA ARG A 122 13.25 -3.49 3.88
C ARG A 122 14.22 -4.67 3.90
N ASP A 123 14.77 -4.97 5.07
CA ASP A 123 15.71 -6.07 5.29
C ASP A 123 15.00 -7.42 5.45
N ARG A 124 13.66 -7.46 5.31
CA ARG A 124 12.80 -8.65 5.46
C ARG A 124 12.95 -9.37 6.81
N THR A 125 13.34 -8.63 7.84
CA THR A 125 13.43 -9.15 9.21
C THR A 125 12.05 -9.26 9.85
N VAL A 126 11.11 -8.40 9.44
CA VAL A 126 9.70 -8.44 9.85
C VAL A 126 8.79 -8.34 8.64
N THR A 127 7.63 -8.99 8.69
CA THR A 127 6.60 -8.83 7.64
C THR A 127 5.72 -7.62 7.96
N PRO A 128 5.33 -6.82 6.96
CA PRO A 128 4.36 -5.75 7.11
C PRO A 128 3.09 -6.12 7.87
N SER A 129 2.47 -7.26 7.51
CA SER A 129 1.24 -7.71 8.18
C SER A 129 1.39 -8.03 9.66
N LEU A 130 2.59 -8.38 10.13
CA LEU A 130 2.84 -8.61 11.54
C LEU A 130 2.80 -7.31 12.35
N ILE A 131 3.23 -6.20 11.75
CA ILE A 131 3.34 -4.91 12.43
C ILE A 131 2.09 -4.06 12.24
N LEU A 132 1.43 -4.17 11.09
CA LEU A 132 0.32 -3.29 10.67
C LEU A 132 -1.07 -3.95 10.75
N GLY A 133 -1.13 -5.28 10.92
CA GLY A 133 -2.35 -6.09 10.89
C GLY A 133 -3.11 -6.19 12.20
#